data_AF-A0A6G0UII6-F1
#
_entry.id   AF-A0A6G0UII6-F1
#
_cell.length_a   1.000
_cell.length_b   1.000
_cell.length_c   1.000
_cell.angle_alpha   90.00
_cell.angle_beta   90.00
_cell.angle_gamma   90.00
#
_symmetry.space_group_name_H-M   'P 1'
#
loop_
_entity.id
_entity.type
_entity.pdbx_description
1 polymer ?
#
loop_
_entity_poly.entity_id
_entity_poly.type
_entity_poly.pdbx_seq_one_letter_code
_entity_poly.pdbx_strand_id
1 'polypeptide(L)'
;MEKRGTMSNRNRNQYGKQNFQKNAGLPWNTHGIFFTCEYEKSAVREAQNIISKYLDEPSVSQRSNKDEELDVADLLQKEVEESKKPKISMRIRQLPTGIKHSLFFGVAELPREKLVPFVSKIVDDSQVNQQCRFLLRAVPIEDISSDEYPMLPNKLRRILEYHYTQFASDPENKNRHPTFAVDFKVTFGSFKRQAALDLVCETVKDINPESSVNLSQPDFAIIFHVVKKAVLLSCVRDFNKRRKFSLRPPGTEEKKSEPQKTPQESTE
;
A
#
# COMPACT_ATOMS: atom_id res chain seq x y z
N MET A 1 50.54 -0.17 -44.66
CA MET A 1 49.11 -0.31 -44.99
C MET A 1 48.35 -0.62 -43.70
N GLU A 2 47.71 0.40 -43.14
CA GLU A 2 46.83 0.31 -41.98
C GLU A 2 45.61 -0.57 -42.26
N LYS A 3 45.18 -1.35 -41.25
CA LYS A 3 43.78 -1.76 -41.12
C LYS A 3 43.31 -1.48 -39.70
N ARG A 4 42.58 -0.37 -39.56
CA ARG A 4 41.61 -0.12 -38.49
C ARG A 4 40.49 -1.15 -38.60
N GLY A 5 39.98 -1.63 -37.47
CA GLY A 5 38.89 -2.61 -37.41
C GLY A 5 38.22 -2.71 -36.04
N THR A 6 37.53 -1.63 -35.66
CA THR A 6 36.27 -1.56 -34.87
C THR A 6 36.15 -2.32 -33.53
N MET A 7 36.06 -1.52 -32.46
CA MET A 7 35.54 -1.92 -31.14
C MET A 7 34.12 -2.51 -31.27
N SER A 8 33.94 -3.73 -30.76
CA SER A 8 32.62 -4.34 -30.58
C SER A 8 31.91 -3.70 -29.38
N ASN A 9 31.12 -2.66 -29.66
CA ASN A 9 30.12 -2.14 -28.74
C ASN A 9 28.82 -2.95 -28.93
N ARG A 10 28.57 -3.96 -28.10
CA ARG A 10 27.28 -4.68 -28.08
C ARG A 10 26.76 -4.91 -26.66
N ASN A 11 25.85 -3.99 -26.31
CA ASN A 11 24.62 -4.19 -25.55
C ASN A 11 24.72 -4.54 -24.06
N ARG A 12 24.85 -3.46 -23.27
CA ARG A 12 24.03 -3.25 -22.07
C ARG A 12 22.55 -3.44 -22.41
N ASN A 13 21.93 -4.47 -21.82
CA ASN A 13 20.54 -4.49 -21.31
C ASN A 13 20.14 -5.94 -21.00
N GLN A 14 20.82 -6.56 -20.03
CA GLN A 14 20.30 -7.74 -19.34
C GLN A 14 19.45 -7.31 -18.13
N TYR A 15 18.33 -6.64 -18.41
CA TYR A 15 17.21 -6.70 -17.47
C TYR A 15 16.32 -7.84 -17.96
N GLY A 16 16.39 -8.96 -17.23
CA GLY A 16 15.69 -10.20 -17.56
C GLY A 16 14.24 -9.94 -17.91
N LYS A 17 13.87 -10.22 -19.16
CA LYS A 17 12.49 -10.41 -19.56
C LYS A 17 11.99 -11.68 -18.89
N GLN A 18 11.58 -11.58 -17.63
CA GLN A 18 10.70 -12.59 -17.07
C GLN A 18 9.44 -12.59 -17.93
N ASN A 19 9.11 -13.75 -18.51
CA ASN A 19 7.87 -13.94 -19.25
C ASN A 19 6.69 -13.75 -18.28
N PHE A 20 6.26 -12.49 -18.13
CA PHE A 20 5.06 -12.13 -17.40
C PHE A 20 3.87 -12.79 -18.07
N GLN A 21 3.36 -13.87 -17.49
CA GLN A 21 2.04 -14.38 -17.83
C GLN A 21 1.04 -13.29 -17.47
N LYS A 22 0.63 -12.49 -18.47
CA LYS A 22 -0.31 -11.36 -18.34
C LYS A 22 -1.67 -11.75 -17.72
N ASN A 23 -1.94 -13.05 -17.58
CA ASN A 23 -3.18 -13.61 -17.07
C ASN A 23 -3.05 -14.27 -15.69
N ALA A 24 -1.85 -14.35 -15.11
CA ALA A 24 -1.72 -14.78 -13.72
C ALA A 24 -2.28 -13.66 -12.83
N GLY A 25 -3.39 -13.92 -12.16
CA GLY A 25 -3.96 -12.99 -11.16
C GLY A 25 -3.01 -12.80 -9.97
N LEU A 26 -3.40 -11.93 -9.04
CA LEU A 26 -2.62 -11.74 -7.82
C LEU A 26 -2.58 -13.04 -7.00
N PRO A 27 -1.39 -13.47 -6.54
CA PRO A 27 -1.27 -14.67 -5.72
C PRO A 27 -1.98 -14.47 -4.37
N TRP A 28 -2.69 -15.50 -3.94
CA TRP A 28 -3.36 -15.50 -2.65
C TRP A 28 -2.35 -15.48 -1.51
N ASN A 29 -2.80 -15.04 -0.33
CA ASN A 29 -1.99 -15.03 0.89
C ASN A 29 -0.71 -14.20 0.78
N THR A 30 -0.67 -13.22 -0.12
CA THR A 30 0.42 -12.26 -0.22
C THR A 30 0.01 -10.95 0.43
N HIS A 31 0.96 -10.27 1.06
CA HIS A 31 0.79 -8.93 1.61
C HIS A 31 1.80 -7.96 0.96
N GLY A 32 1.46 -6.68 0.94
CA GLY A 32 2.26 -5.70 0.24
C GLY A 32 1.53 -4.38 0.02
N ILE A 33 1.92 -3.67 -1.03
CA ILE A 33 1.41 -2.34 -1.32
C ILE A 33 0.75 -2.32 -2.68
N PHE A 34 -0.48 -1.82 -2.71
CA PHE A 34 -1.23 -1.56 -3.92
C PHE A 34 -1.13 -0.08 -4.30
N PHE A 35 -0.58 0.20 -5.47
CA PHE A 35 -0.45 1.55 -6.00
C PHE A 35 -1.41 1.78 -7.17
N THR A 36 -1.94 3.00 -7.23
CA THR A 36 -2.55 3.54 -8.46
C THR A 36 -1.58 4.52 -9.12
N CYS A 37 -1.46 4.51 -10.44
CA CYS A 37 -0.47 5.32 -11.16
C CYS A 37 -0.96 5.83 -12.52
N GLU A 38 -0.36 6.90 -13.02
CA GLU A 38 -0.66 7.44 -14.36
C GLU A 38 0.17 6.73 -15.44
N TYR A 39 1.49 6.65 -15.26
CA TYR A 39 2.43 6.09 -16.24
C TYR A 39 3.14 4.85 -15.70
N GLU A 40 2.64 3.65 -16.03
CA GLU A 40 3.09 2.38 -15.45
C GLU A 40 4.61 2.14 -15.50
N LYS A 41 5.24 2.31 -16.66
CA LYS A 41 6.67 1.99 -16.83
C LYS A 41 7.55 2.83 -15.90
N SER A 42 7.22 4.11 -15.73
CA SER A 42 7.96 5.01 -14.85
C SER A 42 7.57 4.81 -13.38
N ALA A 43 6.28 4.57 -13.13
CA ALA A 43 5.73 4.30 -11.81
C ALA A 43 6.31 3.03 -11.17
N VAL A 44 6.63 1.99 -11.96
CA VAL A 44 7.27 0.77 -11.43
C VAL A 44 8.63 1.09 -10.81
N ARG A 45 9.46 1.88 -11.50
CA ARG A 45 10.77 2.29 -10.99
C ARG A 45 10.64 3.20 -9.78
N GLU A 46 9.70 4.14 -9.83
CA GLU A 46 9.41 5.04 -8.71
C GLU A 46 8.98 4.26 -7.46
N ALA A 47 8.06 3.30 -7.60
CA ALA A 47 7.58 2.46 -6.51
C ALA A 47 8.70 1.61 -5.92
N GLN A 48 9.53 0.99 -6.77
CA GLN A 48 10.70 0.22 -6.31
C GLN A 48 11.66 1.11 -5.50
N ASN A 49 11.99 2.29 -6.01
CA ASN A 49 12.91 3.21 -5.34
C ASN A 49 12.38 3.67 -3.98
N ILE A 50 11.09 4.03 -3.91
CA ILE A 50 10.45 4.44 -2.65
C ILE A 50 10.47 3.28 -1.66
N ILE A 51 9.95 2.11 -2.02
CA ILE A 51 9.89 0.97 -1.09
C ILE A 51 11.30 0.60 -0.59
N SER A 52 12.29 0.60 -1.48
CA SER A 52 13.67 0.25 -1.10
C SER A 52 14.27 1.24 -0.11
N LYS A 53 14.08 2.55 -0.35
CA LYS A 53 14.53 3.61 0.56
C LYS A 53 14.04 3.36 1.99
N TYR A 54 12.75 3.04 2.15
CA TYR A 54 12.16 2.83 3.47
C TYR A 54 12.47 1.46 4.08
N LEU A 55 12.75 0.43 3.27
CA LEU A 55 13.19 -0.87 3.77
C LEU A 55 14.63 -0.82 4.31
N ASP A 56 15.50 -0.07 3.63
CA ASP A 56 16.90 0.08 4.02
C ASP A 56 17.11 1.10 5.14
N GLU A 57 16.11 1.95 5.43
CA GLU A 57 16.13 2.83 6.59
C GLU A 57 16.20 2.02 7.91
N PRO A 58 17.15 2.33 8.82
CA PRO A 58 17.40 1.57 10.05
C PRO A 58 16.22 1.58 11.04
N SER A 59 15.17 2.35 10.76
CA SER A 59 13.94 2.36 11.57
C SER A 59 13.12 1.06 11.45
N VAL A 60 13.28 0.30 10.37
CA VAL A 60 12.53 -0.97 10.15
C VAL A 60 13.39 -2.19 10.50
N SER A 61 14.71 -2.07 10.31
CA SER A 61 15.71 -3.08 10.65
C SER A 61 16.31 -2.80 12.03
N GLN A 62 15.69 -3.36 13.08
CA GLN A 62 16.23 -3.49 14.44
C GLN A 62 16.87 -2.21 15.05
N ARG A 63 16.08 -1.46 15.82
CA ARG A 63 16.62 -0.68 16.94
C ARG A 63 17.01 -1.64 18.07
N SER A 64 18.17 -2.26 17.97
CA SER A 64 18.94 -2.67 19.15
C SER A 64 19.86 -1.50 19.49
N ASN A 65 19.50 -0.76 20.54
CA ASN A 65 20.35 0.26 21.14
C ASN A 65 21.73 -0.32 21.45
N LYS A 66 22.77 0.30 20.91
CA LYS A 66 24.12 0.34 21.46
C LYS A 66 24.85 1.50 20.77
N ASP A 67 24.75 2.67 21.40
CA ASP A 67 25.76 3.72 21.25
C ASP A 67 27.02 3.21 21.97
N GLU A 68 27.74 2.31 21.31
CA GLU A 68 29.12 1.95 21.65
C GLU A 68 29.97 2.49 20.49
N GLU A 69 31.05 3.22 20.80
CA GLU A 69 32.02 3.74 19.85
C GLU A 69 32.47 2.60 18.92
N LEU A 70 31.94 2.56 17.69
CA LEU A 70 32.21 1.48 16.75
C LEU A 70 33.66 1.56 16.31
N ASP A 71 34.42 0.50 16.60
CA ASP A 71 35.77 0.28 16.09
C ASP A 71 35.73 0.18 14.55
N VAL A 72 36.83 0.49 13.87
CA VAL A 72 36.95 0.40 12.40
C VAL A 72 36.62 -1.03 11.93
N ALA A 73 36.88 -2.03 12.77
CA ALA A 73 36.50 -3.42 12.54
C ALA A 73 34.97 -3.64 12.50
N ASP A 74 34.20 -2.97 13.36
CA ASP A 74 32.73 -3.06 13.38
C ASP A 74 32.11 -2.31 12.19
N LEU A 75 32.70 -1.18 11.78
CA LEU A 75 32.31 -0.48 10.56
C LEU A 75 32.52 -1.36 9.31
N LEU A 76 33.66 -2.03 9.22
CA LEU A 76 33.96 -2.98 8.14
C LEU A 76 33.05 -4.20 8.18
N GLN A 77 32.73 -4.74 9.36
CA GLN A 77 31.78 -5.85 9.48
C GLN A 77 30.37 -5.43 9.05
N LYS A 78 29.92 -4.24 9.43
CA LYS A 78 28.62 -3.69 9.00
C LYS A 78 28.56 -3.48 7.48
N GLU A 79 29.66 -3.03 6.87
CA GLU A 79 29.78 -2.86 5.41
C GLU A 79 29.80 -4.22 4.67
N VAL A 80 30.43 -5.25 5.26
CA VAL A 80 30.41 -6.63 4.75
C VAL A 80 29.02 -7.26 4.90
N GLU A 81 28.30 -6.99 5.98
CA GLU A 81 26.92 -7.43 6.17
C GLU A 81 25.96 -6.73 5.22
N GLU A 82 26.14 -5.43 4.96
CA GLU A 82 25.41 -4.69 3.93
C GLU A 82 25.69 -5.25 2.53
N SER A 83 26.91 -5.69 2.25
CA SER A 83 27.29 -6.34 0.99
C SER A 83 26.72 -7.77 0.86
N LYS A 84 26.38 -8.43 1.98
CA LYS A 84 25.73 -9.75 2.01
C LYS A 84 24.20 -9.68 1.95
N LYS A 85 23.60 -8.50 2.13
CA LYS A 85 22.15 -8.33 2.03
C LYS A 85 21.70 -8.73 0.61
N PRO A 86 20.64 -9.55 0.47
CA PRO A 86 20.13 -9.92 -0.83
C PRO A 86 19.81 -8.64 -1.64
N LYS A 87 20.22 -8.61 -2.91
CA LYS A 87 19.92 -7.51 -3.83
C LYS A 87 18.45 -7.10 -3.69
N ILE A 88 18.19 -5.79 -3.64
CA ILE A 88 16.86 -5.16 -3.53
C ILE A 88 15.77 -5.84 -4.39
N SER A 89 16.14 -6.32 -5.58
CA SER A 89 15.27 -7.05 -6.51
C SER A 89 14.75 -8.40 -6.00
N MET A 90 15.36 -8.99 -4.98
CA MET A 90 14.89 -10.23 -4.33
C MET A 90 13.89 -9.96 -3.20
N ARG A 91 13.95 -8.78 -2.58
CA ARG A 91 13.14 -8.37 -1.41
C ARG A 91 11.76 -7.87 -1.81
N ILE A 92 11.70 -7.16 -2.94
CA ILE A 92 10.50 -6.54 -3.47
C ILE A 92 10.13 -7.25 -4.78
N ARG A 93 8.92 -7.82 -4.83
CA ARG A 93 8.42 -8.47 -6.05
C ARG A 93 7.22 -7.72 -6.59
N GLN A 94 7.34 -7.20 -7.81
CA GLN A 94 6.18 -6.70 -8.55
C GLN A 94 5.34 -7.91 -8.97
N LEU A 95 4.07 -7.92 -8.59
CA LEU A 95 3.13 -8.95 -9.00
C LEU A 95 2.17 -8.39 -10.07
N PRO A 96 1.88 -9.16 -11.12
CA PRO A 96 0.96 -8.71 -12.15
C PRO A 96 -0.46 -8.61 -11.58
N THR A 97 -0.98 -7.38 -11.52
CA THR A 97 -2.42 -7.12 -11.29
C THR A 97 -3.23 -7.43 -12.56
N GLY A 98 -2.59 -7.32 -13.72
CA GLY A 98 -3.21 -7.44 -15.04
C GLY A 98 -4.23 -6.34 -15.34
N ILE A 99 -4.22 -5.24 -14.59
CA ILE A 99 -5.06 -4.06 -14.82
C ILE A 99 -4.14 -2.86 -15.09
N LYS A 100 -4.52 -2.02 -16.05
CA LYS A 100 -3.78 -0.79 -16.32
C LYS A 100 -3.81 0.15 -15.12
N HIS A 101 -2.77 0.97 -14.94
CA HIS A 101 -2.70 1.99 -13.89
C HIS A 101 -2.74 1.47 -12.45
N SER A 102 -2.56 0.15 -12.26
CA SER A 102 -2.64 -0.53 -10.96
C SER A 102 -1.43 -1.43 -10.77
N LEU A 103 -0.59 -1.15 -9.78
CA LEU A 103 0.62 -1.91 -9.49
C LEU A 103 0.50 -2.55 -8.12
N PHE A 104 0.96 -3.80 -8.00
CA PHE A 104 1.08 -4.46 -6.70
C PHE A 104 2.53 -4.87 -6.46
N PHE A 105 3.05 -4.52 -5.29
CA PHE A 105 4.37 -4.90 -4.85
C PHE A 105 4.26 -5.73 -3.57
N GLY A 106 4.62 -7.00 -3.65
CA GLY A 106 4.73 -7.89 -2.51
C GLY A 106 6.01 -7.59 -1.73
N VAL A 107 5.88 -7.51 -0.40
CA VAL A 107 6.99 -7.22 0.53
C VAL A 107 7.08 -8.33 1.56
N ALA A 108 7.61 -9.49 1.14
CA ALA A 108 7.61 -10.70 1.96
C ALA A 108 8.48 -10.60 3.23
N GLU A 109 9.54 -9.78 3.19
CA GLU A 109 10.45 -9.60 4.32
C GLU A 109 9.87 -8.75 5.45
N LEU A 110 8.83 -7.96 5.18
CA LEU A 110 8.19 -7.12 6.19
C LEU A 110 7.07 -7.92 6.89
N PRO A 111 7.06 -8.02 8.23
CA PRO A 111 5.94 -8.60 8.95
C PRO A 111 4.63 -7.87 8.64
N ARG A 112 3.49 -8.60 8.58
CA ARG A 112 2.18 -8.02 8.26
C ARG A 112 1.79 -6.91 9.25
N GLU A 113 2.11 -7.11 10.52
CA GLU A 113 1.90 -6.13 11.60
C GLU A 113 2.53 -4.77 11.32
N LYS A 114 3.68 -4.76 10.63
CA LYS A 114 4.45 -3.55 10.34
C LYS A 114 4.10 -2.91 9.01
N LEU A 115 3.27 -3.55 8.19
CA LEU A 115 2.92 -3.07 6.85
C LEU A 115 2.16 -1.75 6.88
N VAL A 116 1.13 -1.64 7.74
CA VAL A 116 0.32 -0.42 7.83
C VAL A 116 1.15 0.77 8.33
N PRO A 117 1.94 0.65 9.42
CA PRO A 117 2.86 1.72 9.83
C PRO A 117 3.90 2.08 8.75
N PHE A 118 4.45 1.08 8.05
CA PHE A 118 5.43 1.27 6.99
C PHE A 118 4.89 2.10 5.83
N VAL A 119 3.72 1.73 5.30
CA VAL A 119 3.08 2.47 4.20
C VAL A 119 2.59 3.84 4.67
N SER A 120 2.14 3.94 5.92
CA SER A 120 1.76 5.23 6.52
C SER A 120 2.93 6.21 6.50
N LYS A 121 4.13 5.78 6.93
CA LYS A 121 5.36 6.60 6.86
C LYS A 121 5.69 7.03 5.43
N ILE A 122 5.61 6.10 4.47
CA ILE A 122 5.82 6.41 3.04
C ILE A 122 4.87 7.51 2.58
N VAL A 123 3.59 7.42 2.94
CA VAL A 123 2.58 8.40 2.54
C VAL A 123 2.85 9.75 3.18
N ASP A 124 3.13 9.81 4.48
CA ASP A 124 3.40 11.07 5.19
C ASP A 124 4.58 11.81 4.56
N ASP A 125 5.70 11.12 4.42
CA ASP A 125 6.91 11.71 3.82
C ASP A 125 6.70 12.08 2.35
N SER A 126 5.90 11.32 1.61
CA SER A 126 5.60 11.64 0.21
C SER A 126 4.71 12.86 0.08
N GLN A 127 3.76 13.05 1.00
CA GLN A 127 2.91 14.24 1.05
C GLN A 127 3.70 15.49 1.45
N VAL A 128 4.66 15.35 2.35
CA VAL A 128 5.54 16.46 2.77
C VAL A 128 6.55 16.81 1.67
N ASN A 129 7.27 15.82 1.14
CA ASN A 129 8.38 16.05 0.22
C ASN A 129 7.95 16.15 -1.26
N GLN A 130 6.68 15.87 -1.57
CA GLN A 130 6.15 15.87 -2.94
C GLN A 130 7.01 15.03 -3.91
N GLN A 131 7.55 13.91 -3.41
CA GLN A 131 8.53 13.09 -4.15
C GLN A 131 7.90 12.19 -5.22
N CYS A 132 6.59 12.00 -5.18
CA CYS A 132 5.87 11.10 -6.09
C CYS A 132 5.37 11.84 -7.33
N ARG A 133 5.81 11.43 -8.52
CA ARG A 133 5.40 12.03 -9.81
C ARG A 133 4.37 11.15 -10.50
N PHE A 134 4.65 9.85 -10.61
CA PHE A 134 3.83 8.91 -11.36
C PHE A 134 2.88 8.11 -10.49
N LEU A 135 3.19 7.97 -9.19
CA LEU A 135 2.34 7.28 -8.22
C LEU A 135 1.30 8.24 -7.62
N LEU A 136 0.04 7.80 -7.60
CA LEU A 136 -1.08 8.61 -7.11
C LEU A 136 -1.47 8.24 -5.68
N ARG A 137 -1.53 6.94 -5.36
CA ARG A 137 -1.92 6.43 -4.04
C ARG A 137 -1.11 5.19 -3.68
N ALA A 138 -0.89 4.96 -2.39
CA ALA A 138 -0.22 3.77 -1.85
C ALA A 138 -1.06 3.16 -0.73
N VAL A 139 -1.78 2.08 -1.02
CA VAL A 139 -2.67 1.43 -0.04
C VAL A 139 -1.96 0.18 0.50
N PRO A 140 -1.77 0.04 1.82
CA PRO A 140 -1.26 -1.20 2.41
C PRO A 140 -2.30 -2.30 2.26
N ILE A 141 -1.88 -3.49 1.84
CA ILE A 141 -2.73 -4.67 1.70
C ILE A 141 -2.18 -5.79 2.58
N GLU A 142 -2.91 -6.11 3.63
CA GLU A 142 -2.52 -7.10 4.64
C GLU A 142 -2.81 -8.52 4.20
N ASP A 143 -3.85 -8.75 3.39
CA ASP A 143 -4.11 -10.06 2.80
C ASP A 143 -4.84 -9.95 1.45
N ILE A 144 -4.64 -10.97 0.62
CA ILE A 144 -5.32 -11.17 -0.66
C ILE A 144 -6.08 -12.49 -0.61
N SER A 145 -7.36 -12.41 -0.94
CA SER A 145 -8.26 -13.55 -1.10
C SER A 145 -8.87 -13.56 -2.50
N SER A 146 -9.58 -14.62 -2.86
CA SER A 146 -10.52 -14.58 -3.98
C SER A 146 -11.93 -14.32 -3.47
N ASP A 147 -12.75 -13.73 -4.32
CA ASP A 147 -14.19 -13.54 -4.13
C ASP A 147 -14.98 -14.85 -4.03
N GLU A 148 -14.54 -15.88 -4.74
CA GLU A 148 -15.10 -17.24 -4.67
C GLU A 148 -14.57 -18.03 -3.45
N TYR A 149 -13.64 -17.47 -2.66
CA TYR A 149 -12.91 -18.22 -1.64
C TYR A 149 -13.68 -18.28 -0.31
N PRO A 150 -14.00 -19.49 0.21
CA PRO A 150 -14.79 -19.63 1.45
C PRO A 150 -14.12 -19.05 2.70
N MET A 151 -12.79 -18.89 2.71
CA MET A 151 -12.06 -18.36 3.87
C MET A 151 -11.94 -16.84 3.87
N LEU A 152 -12.58 -16.14 2.93
CA LEU A 152 -12.61 -14.66 2.91
C LEU A 152 -13.06 -14.07 4.28
N PRO A 153 -14.12 -14.57 4.95
CA PRO A 153 -14.52 -14.09 6.27
C PRO A 153 -13.43 -14.32 7.33
N ASN A 154 -12.79 -15.48 7.32
CA ASN A 154 -11.73 -15.83 8.29
C ASN A 154 -10.50 -14.91 8.16
N LYS A 155 -10.12 -14.57 6.92
CA LYS A 155 -9.02 -13.62 6.65
C LYS A 155 -9.37 -12.22 7.14
N LEU A 156 -10.59 -11.77 6.84
CA LEU A 156 -11.08 -10.48 7.30
C LEU A 156 -11.11 -10.43 8.84
N ARG A 157 -11.65 -11.46 9.49
CA ARG A 157 -11.70 -11.60 10.95
C ARG A 157 -10.31 -11.48 11.56
N ARG A 158 -9.32 -12.21 11.04
CA ARG A 158 -7.93 -12.15 11.53
C ARG A 158 -7.35 -10.74 11.45
N ILE A 159 -7.56 -10.02 10.35
CA ILE A 159 -7.09 -8.64 10.20
C ILE A 159 -7.76 -7.76 11.25
N LEU A 160 -9.08 -7.82 11.35
CA LEU A 160 -9.83 -6.98 12.29
C LEU A 160 -9.49 -7.27 13.75
N GLU A 161 -9.41 -8.55 14.16
CA GLU A 161 -9.02 -8.94 15.51
C GLU A 161 -7.66 -8.37 15.91
N TYR A 162 -6.68 -8.44 15.01
CA TYR A 162 -5.36 -7.84 15.24
C TYR A 162 -5.47 -6.34 15.52
N HIS A 163 -6.13 -5.59 14.63
CA HIS A 163 -6.24 -4.12 14.77
C HIS A 163 -7.05 -3.69 15.99
N TYR A 164 -8.14 -4.41 16.31
CA TYR A 164 -8.97 -4.15 17.47
C TYR A 164 -8.23 -4.47 18.77
N THR A 165 -7.47 -5.56 18.83
CA THR A 165 -6.63 -5.89 19.98
C THR A 165 -5.57 -4.81 20.20
N GLN A 166 -4.93 -4.34 19.13
CA GLN A 166 -3.96 -3.23 19.20
C GLN A 166 -4.61 -1.90 19.62
N PHE A 167 -5.90 -1.70 19.31
CA PHE A 167 -6.63 -0.50 19.75
C PHE A 167 -6.99 -0.58 21.24
N ALA A 168 -7.49 -1.71 21.70
CA ALA A 168 -7.81 -1.93 23.12
C ALA A 168 -6.56 -1.92 24.02
N SER A 169 -5.40 -2.27 23.48
CA SER A 169 -4.12 -2.24 24.20
C SER A 169 -3.57 -0.82 24.42
N ASP A 170 -4.08 0.17 23.68
CA ASP A 170 -3.65 1.56 23.79
C ASP A 170 -4.31 2.22 25.03
N PRO A 171 -3.53 2.75 25.98
CA PRO A 171 -4.05 3.38 27.18
C PRO A 171 -5.08 4.48 26.92
N GLU A 172 -4.93 5.22 25.81
CA GLU A 172 -5.85 6.31 25.43
C GLU A 172 -7.23 5.81 25.03
N ASN A 173 -7.35 4.53 24.64
CA ASN A 173 -8.57 3.95 24.07
C ASN A 173 -9.27 2.94 25.01
N LYS A 174 -8.80 2.80 26.25
CA LYS A 174 -9.23 1.75 27.20
C LYS A 174 -10.75 1.73 27.49
N ASN A 175 -11.43 2.86 27.35
CA ASN A 175 -12.88 3.01 27.57
C ASN A 175 -13.64 3.45 26.31
N ARG A 176 -13.06 3.26 25.13
CA ARG A 176 -13.64 3.71 23.85
C ARG A 176 -13.90 2.52 22.94
N HIS A 177 -15.08 2.50 22.32
CA HIS A 177 -15.37 1.57 21.24
C HIS A 177 -14.93 2.18 19.91
N PRO A 178 -14.10 1.50 19.11
CA PRO A 178 -13.63 2.03 17.86
C PRO A 178 -14.78 2.13 16.86
N THR A 179 -14.74 3.20 16.07
CA THR A 179 -15.65 3.41 14.94
C THR A 179 -15.00 2.95 13.64
N PHE A 180 -15.80 2.50 12.68
CA PHE A 180 -15.27 2.03 11.40
C PHE A 180 -16.02 2.57 10.18
N ALA A 181 -15.35 2.56 9.03
CA ALA A 181 -15.94 2.75 7.72
C ALA A 181 -15.37 1.74 6.74
N VAL A 182 -16.14 1.39 5.71
CA VAL A 182 -15.69 0.47 4.66
C VAL A 182 -15.37 1.25 3.40
N ASP A 183 -14.10 1.22 2.98
CA ASP A 183 -13.67 1.74 1.69
C ASP A 183 -13.76 0.62 0.64
N PHE A 184 -14.92 0.56 -0.02
CA PHE A 184 -15.21 -0.43 -1.04
C PHE A 184 -14.88 0.10 -2.44
N LYS A 185 -14.11 -0.67 -3.21
CA LYS A 185 -13.80 -0.35 -4.61
C LYS A 185 -13.77 -1.61 -5.46
N VAL A 186 -14.30 -1.54 -6.68
CA VAL A 186 -14.21 -2.63 -7.66
C VAL A 186 -13.53 -2.12 -8.92
N THR A 187 -12.52 -2.84 -9.38
CA THR A 187 -11.77 -2.57 -10.59
C THR A 187 -11.76 -3.85 -11.43
N PHE A 188 -12.51 -3.85 -12.54
CA PHE A 188 -12.72 -5.02 -13.39
C PHE A 188 -13.17 -6.27 -12.62
N GLY A 189 -14.28 -6.20 -11.89
CA GLY A 189 -14.87 -7.34 -11.17
C GLY A 189 -16.38 -7.20 -11.00
N SER A 190 -17.04 -8.22 -10.46
CA SER A 190 -18.51 -8.26 -10.31
C SER A 190 -18.99 -8.38 -8.85
N PHE A 191 -18.09 -8.18 -7.88
CA PHE A 191 -18.45 -8.28 -6.46
C PHE A 191 -19.46 -7.20 -6.07
N LYS A 192 -20.57 -7.62 -5.44
CA LYS A 192 -21.62 -6.69 -5.03
C LYS A 192 -21.19 -5.91 -3.80
N ARG A 193 -21.35 -4.58 -3.85
CA ARG A 193 -21.06 -3.68 -2.72
C ARG A 193 -21.78 -4.11 -1.44
N GLN A 194 -23.08 -4.43 -1.54
CA GLN A 194 -23.88 -4.79 -0.38
C GLN A 194 -23.33 -6.04 0.31
N ALA A 195 -22.98 -7.08 -0.45
CA ALA A 195 -22.37 -8.29 0.10
C ALA A 195 -21.04 -8.03 0.83
N ALA A 196 -20.23 -7.06 0.34
CA ALA A 196 -19.00 -6.67 1.04
C ALA A 196 -19.30 -5.97 2.36
N LEU A 197 -20.28 -5.07 2.36
CA LEU A 197 -20.70 -4.35 3.56
C LEU A 197 -21.30 -5.28 4.60
N ASP A 198 -22.19 -6.20 4.19
CA ASP A 198 -22.83 -7.17 5.07
C ASP A 198 -21.76 -8.06 5.73
N LEU A 199 -20.84 -8.62 4.93
CA LEU A 199 -19.73 -9.43 5.43
C LEU A 199 -18.87 -8.69 6.45
N VAL A 200 -18.50 -7.43 6.16
CA VAL A 200 -17.70 -6.62 7.08
C VAL A 200 -18.47 -6.30 8.35
N CYS A 201 -19.74 -5.89 8.24
CA CYS A 201 -20.58 -5.58 9.38
C CYS A 201 -20.82 -6.79 10.29
N GLU A 202 -21.07 -7.97 9.72
CA GLU A 202 -21.20 -9.23 10.47
C GLU A 202 -19.90 -9.55 11.21
N THR A 203 -18.76 -9.52 10.51
CA THR A 203 -17.45 -9.80 11.11
C THR A 203 -17.11 -8.81 12.24
N VAL A 204 -17.40 -7.52 12.07
CA VAL A 204 -17.16 -6.51 13.12
C VAL A 204 -18.07 -6.75 14.32
N LYS A 205 -19.36 -7.07 14.11
CA LYS A 205 -20.29 -7.37 15.21
C LYS A 205 -19.84 -8.58 16.02
N ASP A 206 -19.29 -9.60 15.38
CA ASP A 206 -18.77 -10.80 16.06
C ASP A 206 -17.52 -10.50 16.91
N ILE A 207 -16.70 -9.53 16.50
CA ILE A 207 -15.46 -9.16 17.20
C ILE A 207 -15.73 -8.12 18.30
N ASN A 208 -16.52 -7.10 17.99
CA ASN A 208 -16.86 -6.00 18.88
C ASN A 208 -18.27 -5.46 18.56
N PRO A 209 -19.30 -5.94 19.29
CA PRO A 209 -20.69 -5.52 19.08
C PRO A 209 -20.95 -4.03 19.29
N GLU A 210 -20.11 -3.35 20.08
CA GLU A 210 -20.29 -1.95 20.46
C GLU A 210 -19.66 -0.98 19.43
N SER A 211 -18.96 -1.51 18.44
CA SER A 211 -18.39 -0.70 17.35
C SER A 211 -19.47 -0.17 16.43
N SER A 212 -19.39 1.13 16.16
CA SER A 212 -20.36 1.85 15.32
C SER A 212 -19.74 2.33 14.00
N VAL A 213 -20.60 2.54 13.00
CA VAL A 213 -20.19 3.03 11.69
C VAL A 213 -20.04 4.55 11.73
N ASN A 214 -18.89 5.08 11.30
CA ASN A 214 -18.65 6.52 11.15
C ASN A 214 -18.02 6.80 9.78
N LEU A 215 -18.80 7.35 8.84
CA LEU A 215 -18.33 7.63 7.47
C LEU A 215 -17.47 8.90 7.36
N SER A 216 -17.51 9.78 8.36
CA SER A 216 -16.82 11.07 8.32
C SER A 216 -15.40 10.98 8.90
N GLN A 217 -15.28 10.42 10.11
CA GLN A 217 -14.01 10.28 10.82
C GLN A 217 -13.95 8.93 11.53
N PRO A 218 -13.80 7.83 10.78
CA PRO A 218 -13.64 6.51 11.37
C PRO A 218 -12.29 6.37 12.07
N ASP A 219 -12.25 5.60 13.16
CA ASP A 219 -10.98 5.14 13.74
C ASP A 219 -10.30 4.11 12.82
N PHE A 220 -11.11 3.23 12.22
CA PHE A 220 -10.67 2.24 11.25
C PHE A 220 -11.35 2.41 9.89
N ALA A 221 -10.54 2.52 8.84
CA ALA A 221 -11.02 2.28 7.49
C ALA A 221 -10.67 0.85 7.06
N ILE A 222 -11.69 0.07 6.78
CA ILE A 222 -11.57 -1.30 6.28
C ILE A 222 -11.55 -1.22 4.77
N ILE A 223 -10.38 -1.49 4.19
CA ILE A 223 -10.16 -1.50 2.75
C ILE A 223 -10.67 -2.82 2.20
N PHE A 224 -11.65 -2.74 1.30
CA PHE A 224 -12.20 -3.89 0.59
C PHE A 224 -12.14 -3.60 -0.91
N HIS A 225 -11.01 -3.89 -1.53
CA HIS A 225 -10.78 -3.58 -2.94
C HIS A 225 -10.80 -4.85 -3.78
N VAL A 226 -11.63 -4.89 -4.81
CA VAL A 226 -11.72 -6.01 -5.74
C VAL A 226 -11.02 -5.64 -7.04
N VAL A 227 -10.08 -6.48 -7.46
CA VAL A 227 -9.25 -6.33 -8.66
C VAL A 227 -9.32 -7.66 -9.40
N LYS A 228 -10.09 -7.72 -10.50
CA LYS A 228 -10.44 -9.00 -11.14
C LYS A 228 -11.12 -9.96 -10.17
N LYS A 229 -10.55 -11.15 -9.97
CA LYS A 229 -11.00 -12.17 -9.02
C LYS A 229 -10.34 -12.05 -7.63
N ALA A 230 -9.45 -11.07 -7.44
CA ALA A 230 -8.74 -10.89 -6.19
C ALA A 230 -9.42 -9.83 -5.33
N VAL A 231 -9.64 -10.15 -4.06
CA VAL A 231 -10.09 -9.25 -3.00
C VAL A 231 -8.89 -8.89 -2.15
N LEU A 232 -8.52 -7.61 -2.17
CA LEU A 232 -7.45 -7.02 -1.38
C LEU A 232 -8.06 -6.47 -0.09
N LEU A 233 -7.58 -6.96 1.05
CA LEU A 233 -8.08 -6.64 2.38
C LEU A 233 -7.00 -5.92 3.19
N SER A 234 -7.43 -4.91 3.95
CA SER A 234 -6.58 -4.18 4.90
C SER A 234 -7.44 -3.43 5.91
N CYS A 235 -6.92 -3.19 7.10
CA CYS A 235 -7.53 -2.31 8.08
C CYS A 235 -6.52 -1.22 8.45
N VAL A 236 -6.89 0.04 8.26
CA VAL A 236 -5.97 1.17 8.42
C VAL A 236 -6.56 2.25 9.31
N ARG A 237 -5.69 2.95 10.04
CA ARG A 237 -6.04 4.15 10.82
C ARG A 237 -5.78 5.42 10.02
N ASP A 238 -6.38 6.52 10.43
CA ASP A 238 -6.16 7.87 9.87
C ASP A 238 -6.40 7.97 8.35
N PHE A 239 -7.26 7.11 7.79
CA PHE A 239 -7.49 7.03 6.34
C PHE A 239 -7.91 8.36 5.72
N ASN A 240 -8.86 9.05 6.35
CA ASN A 240 -9.33 10.35 5.86
C ASN A 240 -8.29 11.46 6.09
N LYS A 241 -7.56 11.43 7.22
CA LYS A 241 -6.47 12.38 7.51
C LYS A 241 -5.34 12.25 6.48
N ARG A 242 -5.02 11.03 6.08
CA ARG A 242 -4.04 10.68 5.03
C ARG A 242 -4.60 10.85 3.60
N ARG A 243 -5.75 11.53 3.45
CA ARG A 243 -6.43 11.76 2.16
C ARG A 243 -6.61 10.48 1.34
N LYS A 244 -7.06 9.40 1.99
CA LYS A 244 -7.22 8.05 1.40
C LYS A 244 -5.90 7.51 0.83
N PHE A 245 -4.80 7.72 1.57
CA PHE A 245 -3.45 7.32 1.20
C PHE A 245 -2.97 7.89 -0.15
N SER A 246 -3.33 9.15 -0.43
CA SER A 246 -2.83 9.86 -1.61
C SER A 246 -1.35 10.21 -1.46
N LEU A 247 -0.53 9.86 -2.43
CA LEU A 247 0.88 10.26 -2.50
C LEU A 247 1.06 11.66 -3.08
N ARG A 248 0.07 12.08 -3.87
CA ARG A 248 -0.02 13.42 -4.46
C ARG A 248 -1.24 14.10 -3.84
N PRO A 249 -1.11 14.77 -2.69
CA PRO A 249 -2.20 15.59 -2.21
C PRO A 249 -2.36 16.73 -3.24
N PRO A 250 -3.59 17.06 -3.70
CA PRO A 250 -3.78 18.29 -4.43
C PRO A 250 -3.21 19.42 -3.57
N GLY A 251 -2.38 20.27 -4.19
CA GLY A 251 -1.82 21.45 -3.53
C GLY A 251 -2.94 22.15 -2.75
N THR A 252 -2.64 22.60 -1.54
CA THR A 252 -3.56 23.40 -0.74
C THR A 252 -3.84 24.71 -1.46
N GLU A 253 -4.76 24.74 -2.43
CA GLU A 253 -5.37 25.97 -2.93
C GLU A 253 -6.84 25.77 -3.36
N GLU A 254 -7.62 26.81 -3.02
CA GLU A 254 -8.94 27.19 -3.52
C GLU A 254 -10.19 26.44 -3.00
N LYS A 255 -10.87 27.13 -2.07
CA LYS A 255 -12.32 27.02 -1.89
C LYS A 255 -12.97 27.06 -3.27
N LYS A 256 -13.62 25.97 -3.68
CA LYS A 256 -14.55 25.99 -4.81
C LYS A 256 -15.57 27.09 -4.55
N SER A 257 -15.49 28.17 -5.32
CA SER A 257 -16.59 29.12 -5.45
C SER A 257 -17.82 28.34 -5.93
N GLU A 258 -18.93 28.53 -5.22
CA GLU A 258 -20.23 28.02 -5.62
C GLU A 258 -20.58 28.49 -7.03
N PRO A 259 -21.25 27.67 -7.84
CA PRO A 259 -21.78 28.12 -9.12
C PRO A 259 -22.85 29.19 -8.88
N GLN A 260 -22.55 30.43 -9.27
CA GLN A 260 -23.53 31.51 -9.37
C GLN A 260 -24.65 31.05 -10.33
N LYS A 261 -25.87 30.95 -9.82
CA LYS A 261 -27.08 30.85 -10.64
C LYS A 261 -27.24 32.15 -11.41
N THR A 262 -27.13 32.08 -12.73
CA THR A 262 -27.65 33.11 -13.64
C THR A 262 -29.18 33.16 -13.51
N PRO A 263 -29.80 34.34 -13.29
CA PRO A 263 -31.25 34.48 -13.33
C PRO A 263 -31.76 34.24 -14.75
N GLN A 264 -32.79 33.39 -14.87
CA GLN A 264 -33.55 33.20 -16.10
C GLN A 264 -34.35 34.48 -16.41
N GLU A 265 -34.16 34.98 -17.63
CA GLU A 265 -34.91 36.06 -18.25
C GLU A 265 -36.31 35.55 -18.59
N SER A 266 -37.33 36.08 -17.93
CA SER A 266 -38.74 35.82 -18.22
C SER A 266 -39.18 36.62 -19.44
N THR A 267 -39.45 35.94 -20.54
CA THR A 267 -40.29 36.44 -21.64
C THR A 267 -41.69 35.90 -21.41
N GLU A 268 -42.61 36.77 -20.97
CA GLU A 268 -44.03 36.87 -21.34
C GLU A 268 -44.69 38.01 -20.55
#